data_AF-A0AAU8RT61-F1
#
_entry.id   AF-A0AAU8RT61-F1
#
_cell.length_a   1.000
_cell.length_b   1.000
_cell.length_c   1.000
_cell.angle_alpha   90.00
_cell.angle_beta   90.00
_cell.angle_gamma   90.00
#
_symmetry.space_group_name_H-M   'P 1'
#
loop_
_entity.id
_entity.type
_entity.pdbx_description
1 polymer ?
#
loop_
_entity_poly.entity_id
_entity_poly.type
_entity_poly.pdbx_seq_one_letter_code
_entity_poly.pdbx_strand_id
1 'polypeptide(L)'
;MSNQFPSVRPRRLRQNESLRTIFQETEFRLEDLILPIFVEEGIDDFVPISSMPGVNRIPEKLLAQEIERYARAGIKSVMTFGVSHNLDATGSDTWNENGLVARMSRICKDTVPEMVVMSDTCFCEYTSHGHCGVLHDHGVDNDATLANLGKQAVIAAAAGADFIAPSAAMDGQVQAIRSALDGAGFHDTAIMAYSTKFASSLYGPFREAGGTTLKGDRKSYQMNPMNRREAVRESLLDEQEGADVLMVKPAGAYLDVIADIRAASRLPLAAYQVSGEYAMIKFGGLAGAIDEGRVVRESIGAIKRAGADLILTYFAMDLAREGI
;
A
#
# COMPACT_ATOMS: atom_id res chain seq x y z
N MET A 1 20.35 40.11 -18.22
CA MET A 1 21.40 39.93 -17.19
C MET A 1 21.90 38.50 -17.28
N SER A 2 23.21 38.27 -17.27
CA SER A 2 23.75 36.90 -17.36
C SER A 2 23.41 36.13 -16.08
N ASN A 3 22.52 35.15 -16.19
CA ASN A 3 22.23 34.16 -15.15
C ASN A 3 23.38 33.14 -15.07
N GLN A 4 24.59 33.63 -14.82
CA GLN A 4 25.79 32.81 -14.76
C GLN A 4 26.63 33.18 -13.55
N PHE A 5 27.52 32.27 -13.18
CA PHE A 5 28.55 32.55 -12.19
C PHE A 5 29.38 33.76 -12.64
N PRO A 6 29.71 34.71 -11.74
CA PRO A 6 29.51 34.70 -10.30
C PRO A 6 28.20 35.31 -9.79
N SER A 7 27.35 35.84 -10.67
CA SER A 7 26.10 36.54 -10.31
C SER A 7 25.10 35.60 -9.63
N VAL A 8 24.95 34.38 -10.16
CA VAL A 8 24.08 33.33 -9.59
C VAL A 8 24.92 32.36 -8.75
N ARG A 9 24.57 32.21 -7.46
CA ARG A 9 25.25 31.28 -6.52
C ARG A 9 24.23 30.56 -5.63
N PRO A 10 23.74 29.37 -6.02
CA PRO A 10 22.75 28.62 -5.23
C PRO A 10 23.23 28.29 -3.81
N ARG A 11 24.55 28.17 -3.60
CA ARG A 11 25.15 27.95 -2.26
C ARG A 11 24.78 29.05 -1.25
N ARG A 12 24.37 30.25 -1.68
CA ARG A 12 23.95 31.34 -0.78
C ARG A 12 22.79 30.93 0.13
N LEU A 13 21.86 30.11 -0.37
CA LEU A 13 20.70 29.61 0.40
C LEU A 13 21.02 28.33 1.21
N ARG A 14 22.29 27.88 1.21
CA ARG A 14 22.71 26.59 1.81
C ARG A 14 23.76 26.76 2.92
N GLN A 15 23.99 27.99 3.38
CA GLN A 15 25.12 28.33 4.28
C GLN A 15 24.94 27.81 5.70
N ASN A 16 23.70 27.69 6.18
CA ASN A 16 23.38 27.20 7.51
C ASN A 16 22.01 26.51 7.49
N GLU A 17 21.65 25.89 8.61
CA GLU A 17 20.40 25.14 8.74
C GLU A 17 19.18 26.03 8.60
N SER A 18 19.14 27.19 9.26
CA SER A 18 18.00 28.11 9.18
C SER A 18 17.67 28.53 7.75
N LEU A 19 18.69 28.78 6.91
CA LEU A 19 18.48 29.06 5.50
C LEU A 19 17.92 27.84 4.76
N ARG A 20 18.43 26.64 5.03
CA ARG A 20 17.92 25.42 4.39
C ARG A 20 16.46 25.17 4.76
N THR A 21 16.10 25.35 6.04
CA THR A 21 14.73 25.19 6.53
C THR A 21 13.76 26.13 5.84
N ILE A 22 14.04 27.44 5.76
CA ILE A 22 13.09 28.39 5.16
C ILE A 22 12.93 28.26 3.64
N PHE A 23 13.90 27.63 2.97
CA PHE A 23 13.88 27.39 1.52
C PHE A 23 13.62 25.92 1.17
N GLN A 24 13.21 25.10 2.15
CA GLN A 24 12.83 23.71 1.91
C GLN A 24 11.50 23.66 1.14
N GLU A 25 11.48 22.91 0.04
CA GLU A 25 10.32 22.85 -0.87
C GLU A 25 9.33 21.74 -0.50
N THR A 26 9.75 20.78 0.32
CA THR A 26 8.96 19.58 0.63
C THR A 26 9.06 19.26 2.11
N GLU A 27 7.90 19.05 2.72
CA GLU A 27 7.76 18.53 4.07
C GLU A 27 6.86 17.29 4.01
N PHE A 28 6.93 16.49 5.06
CA PHE A 28 5.99 15.39 5.27
C PHE A 28 5.57 15.35 6.73
N ARG A 29 4.41 14.78 6.99
CA ARG A 29 3.80 14.69 8.32
C ARG A 29 3.32 13.27 8.58
N LEU A 30 2.95 12.98 9.82
CA LEU A 30 2.54 11.63 10.20
C LEU A 30 1.24 11.25 9.51
N GLU A 31 0.39 12.24 9.23
CA GLU A 31 -0.87 12.11 8.50
C GLU A 31 -0.68 11.75 7.02
N ASP A 32 0.51 11.97 6.46
CA ASP A 32 0.83 11.50 5.10
C ASP A 32 1.09 9.99 5.06
N LEU A 33 1.26 9.33 6.22
CA LEU A 33 1.69 7.94 6.32
C LEU A 33 0.51 7.00 6.59
N ILE A 34 0.46 5.92 5.82
CA ILE A 34 -0.42 4.77 6.02
C ILE A 34 0.45 3.62 6.51
N LEU A 35 0.06 2.96 7.61
CA LEU A 35 0.78 1.83 8.17
C LEU A 35 0.23 0.50 7.60
N PRO A 36 0.99 -0.25 6.80
CA PRO A 36 0.64 -1.62 6.45
C PRO A 36 0.77 -2.55 7.66
N ILE A 37 -0.24 -3.38 7.91
CA ILE A 37 -0.26 -4.35 9.02
C ILE A 37 -0.57 -5.75 8.50
N PHE A 38 0.10 -6.76 9.05
CA PHE A 38 -0.14 -8.16 8.76
C PHE A 38 -0.87 -8.81 9.92
N VAL A 39 -2.03 -9.40 9.66
CA VAL A 39 -2.85 -10.08 10.69
C VAL A 39 -2.98 -11.55 10.32
N GLU A 40 -2.61 -12.43 11.24
CA GLU A 40 -2.69 -13.88 11.04
C GLU A 40 -3.76 -14.46 11.97
N GLU A 41 -4.68 -15.22 11.39
CA GLU A 41 -5.72 -15.93 12.14
C GLU A 41 -5.16 -17.20 12.81
N GLY A 42 -5.78 -17.64 13.91
CA GLY A 42 -5.45 -18.94 14.51
C GLY A 42 -4.08 -19.07 15.19
N ILE A 43 -3.33 -17.97 15.35
CA ILE A 43 -2.04 -17.96 16.08
C ILE A 43 -2.16 -17.27 17.44
N ASP A 44 -1.24 -17.60 18.36
CA ASP A 44 -1.23 -17.07 19.72
C ASP A 44 -0.23 -15.95 19.97
N ASP A 45 0.92 -16.01 19.32
CA ASP A 45 2.07 -15.14 19.54
C ASP A 45 2.44 -14.39 18.26
N PHE A 46 3.01 -13.19 18.39
CA PHE A 46 3.54 -12.45 17.25
C PHE A 46 4.60 -13.27 16.50
N VAL A 47 4.50 -13.31 15.17
CA VAL A 47 5.45 -14.04 14.31
C VAL A 47 6.36 -13.04 13.60
N PRO A 48 7.67 -12.99 13.93
CA PRO A 48 8.61 -12.13 13.24
C PRO A 48 8.77 -12.51 11.77
N ILE A 49 8.89 -11.50 10.90
CA ILE A 49 9.15 -11.69 9.47
C ILE A 49 10.65 -11.46 9.24
N SER A 50 11.38 -12.53 8.92
CA SER A 50 12.84 -12.51 8.91
C SER A 50 13.43 -11.58 7.84
N SER A 51 12.77 -11.50 6.68
CA SER A 51 13.13 -10.58 5.59
C SER A 51 12.69 -9.14 5.81
N MET A 52 11.95 -8.85 6.89
CA MET A 52 11.51 -7.51 7.28
C MET A 52 11.80 -7.26 8.77
N PRO A 53 13.08 -7.07 9.15
CA PRO A 53 13.45 -6.88 10.55
C PRO A 53 12.62 -5.80 11.25
N GLY A 54 11.99 -6.13 12.38
CA GLY A 54 11.10 -5.24 13.13
C GLY A 54 9.62 -5.35 12.78
N VAL A 55 9.25 -6.02 11.68
CA VAL A 55 7.86 -6.30 11.30
C VAL A 55 7.47 -7.69 11.79
N ASN A 56 6.25 -7.79 12.32
CA ASN A 56 5.66 -9.05 12.78
C ASN A 56 4.27 -9.23 12.18
N ARG A 57 3.84 -10.48 12.05
CA ARG A 57 2.42 -10.81 11.91
C ARG A 57 1.77 -10.70 13.28
N ILE A 58 0.64 -10.02 13.32
CA ILE A 58 -0.17 -9.76 14.51
C ILE A 58 -1.15 -10.92 14.65
N PRO A 59 -1.19 -11.62 15.79
CA PRO A 59 -2.27 -12.55 16.09
C PRO A 59 -3.60 -11.83 16.04
N GLU A 60 -4.59 -12.35 15.32
CA GLU A 60 -5.90 -11.71 15.20
C GLU A 60 -6.49 -11.33 16.57
N LYS A 61 -6.34 -12.20 17.58
CA LYS A 61 -6.81 -11.95 18.96
C LYS A 61 -6.16 -10.73 19.65
N LEU A 62 -5.01 -10.26 19.16
CA LEU A 62 -4.28 -9.09 19.66
C LEU A 62 -4.44 -7.86 18.76
N LEU A 63 -5.17 -7.96 17.65
CA LEU A 63 -5.33 -6.87 16.69
C LEU A 63 -5.91 -5.62 17.34
N ALA A 64 -6.97 -5.74 18.15
CA ALA A 64 -7.57 -4.60 18.86
C ALA A 64 -6.52 -3.81 19.68
N GLN A 65 -5.69 -4.51 20.45
CA GLN A 65 -4.64 -3.88 21.27
C GLN A 65 -3.61 -3.14 20.41
N GLU A 66 -3.25 -3.72 19.27
CA GLU A 66 -2.31 -3.09 18.34
C GLU A 66 -2.90 -1.86 17.64
N ILE A 67 -4.17 -1.90 17.24
CA ILE A 67 -4.85 -0.73 16.64
C ILE A 67 -4.94 0.42 17.65
N GLU A 68 -5.27 0.16 18.91
CA GLU A 68 -5.23 1.19 19.97
C GLU A 68 -3.81 1.75 20.16
N ARG A 69 -2.79 0.90 20.04
CA ARG A 69 -1.38 1.32 20.13
C ARG A 69 -1.02 2.25 18.97
N TYR A 70 -1.43 1.92 17.75
CA TYR A 70 -1.17 2.74 16.56
C TYR A 70 -1.87 4.09 16.64
N ALA A 71 -3.15 4.09 17.03
CA ALA A 71 -3.93 5.31 17.22
C ALA A 71 -3.30 6.24 18.27
N ARG A 72 -2.86 5.69 19.41
CA ARG A 72 -2.15 6.47 20.46
C ARG A 72 -0.82 7.05 20.00
N ALA A 73 -0.15 6.40 19.04
CA ALA A 73 1.08 6.91 18.43
C ALA A 73 0.81 8.02 17.38
N GLY A 74 -0.46 8.29 17.06
CA GLY A 74 -0.86 9.32 16.09
C GLY A 74 -1.05 8.80 14.67
N ILE A 75 -0.91 7.48 14.42
CA ILE A 75 -1.23 6.88 13.12
C ILE A 75 -2.71 7.06 12.82
N LYS A 76 -3.01 7.62 11.65
CA LYS A 76 -4.38 7.91 11.20
C LYS A 76 -4.99 6.82 10.34
N SER A 77 -4.17 6.02 9.69
CA SER A 77 -4.64 5.03 8.73
C SER A 77 -3.80 3.76 8.72
N VAL A 78 -4.46 2.64 8.44
CA VAL A 78 -3.83 1.33 8.29
C VAL A 78 -4.28 0.67 6.98
N MET A 79 -3.37 -0.10 6.38
CA MET A 79 -3.68 -1.02 5.28
C MET A 79 -3.62 -2.45 5.82
N THR A 80 -4.73 -3.17 5.80
CA THR A 80 -4.82 -4.53 6.35
C THR A 80 -4.42 -5.58 5.32
N PHE A 81 -3.53 -6.49 5.72
CA PHE A 81 -3.14 -7.69 4.98
C PHE A 81 -3.38 -8.91 5.85
N GLY A 82 -4.07 -9.90 5.31
CA GLY A 82 -4.42 -11.12 6.04
C GLY A 82 -3.47 -12.25 5.73
N VAL A 83 -3.14 -13.06 6.71
CA VAL A 83 -2.46 -14.35 6.52
C VAL A 83 -3.45 -15.43 6.89
N SER A 84 -4.06 -16.02 5.86
CA SER A 84 -5.17 -16.96 6.05
C SER A 84 -4.69 -18.40 6.24
N HIS A 85 -5.42 -19.13 7.08
CA HIS A 85 -5.30 -20.59 7.23
C HIS A 85 -6.41 -21.33 6.45
N ASN A 86 -7.29 -20.59 5.77
CA ASN A 86 -8.47 -21.09 5.07
C ASN A 86 -8.34 -20.88 3.54
N LEU A 87 -7.31 -21.49 2.95
CA LEU A 87 -7.05 -21.34 1.52
C LEU A 87 -7.91 -22.28 0.66
N ASP A 88 -8.43 -21.78 -0.46
CA ASP A 88 -9.10 -22.60 -1.48
C ASP A 88 -8.71 -22.20 -2.91
N ALA A 89 -9.37 -22.74 -3.94
CA ALA A 89 -9.02 -22.45 -5.34
C ALA A 89 -9.39 -21.03 -5.80
N THR A 90 -10.19 -20.30 -5.04
CA THR A 90 -10.76 -19.00 -5.45
C THR A 90 -10.58 -17.89 -4.41
N GLY A 91 -10.08 -18.22 -3.22
CA GLY A 91 -9.96 -17.31 -2.09
C GLY A 91 -11.31 -16.98 -1.44
N SER A 92 -12.23 -17.94 -1.33
CA SER A 92 -13.63 -17.63 -0.99
C SER A 92 -13.85 -17.08 0.41
N ASP A 93 -12.90 -17.26 1.33
CA ASP A 93 -12.95 -16.63 2.66
C ASP A 93 -13.00 -15.10 2.58
N THR A 94 -12.42 -14.50 1.53
CA THR A 94 -12.39 -13.05 1.36
C THR A 94 -13.75 -12.39 1.21
N TRP A 95 -14.76 -13.13 0.73
CA TRP A 95 -16.14 -12.67 0.62
C TRP A 95 -17.09 -13.39 1.59
N ASN A 96 -16.54 -13.97 2.65
CA ASN A 96 -17.32 -14.46 3.78
C ASN A 96 -17.54 -13.33 4.79
N GLU A 97 -18.77 -13.10 5.23
CA GLU A 97 -19.12 -12.09 6.25
C GLU A 97 -18.34 -12.25 7.58
N ASN A 98 -17.87 -13.47 7.85
CA ASN A 98 -17.04 -13.81 8.99
C ASN A 98 -15.62 -14.23 8.59
N GLY A 99 -15.20 -14.01 7.34
CA GLY A 99 -13.84 -14.28 6.87
C GLY A 99 -12.84 -13.25 7.36
N LEU A 100 -11.55 -13.54 7.21
CA LEU A 100 -10.48 -12.74 7.82
C LEU A 100 -10.50 -11.27 7.35
N VAL A 101 -10.78 -11.01 6.08
CA VAL A 101 -10.93 -9.65 5.51
C VAL A 101 -11.97 -8.82 6.28
N ALA A 102 -13.14 -9.39 6.51
CA ALA A 102 -14.22 -8.74 7.25
C ALA A 102 -13.85 -8.55 8.73
N ARG A 103 -13.30 -9.59 9.37
CA ARG A 103 -12.95 -9.56 10.79
C ARG A 103 -11.86 -8.53 11.09
N MET A 104 -10.82 -8.43 10.26
CA MET A 104 -9.78 -7.39 10.40
C MET A 104 -10.38 -5.99 10.39
N SER A 105 -11.20 -5.67 9.39
CA SER A 105 -11.81 -4.35 9.25
C SER A 105 -12.73 -4.04 10.42
N ARG A 106 -13.60 -4.98 10.79
CA ARG A 106 -14.52 -4.86 11.92
C ARG A 106 -13.79 -4.62 13.24
N ILE A 107 -12.77 -5.42 13.55
CA ILE A 107 -11.98 -5.27 14.77
C ILE A 107 -11.33 -3.88 14.82
N CYS A 108 -10.75 -3.41 13.70
CA CYS A 108 -10.12 -2.10 13.64
C CYS A 108 -11.12 -0.97 13.93
N LYS A 109 -12.28 -0.99 13.27
CA LYS A 109 -13.31 0.06 13.39
C LYS A 109 -14.06 0.01 14.72
N ASP A 110 -14.37 -1.17 15.24
CA ASP A 110 -15.01 -1.32 16.56
C ASP A 110 -14.10 -0.82 17.68
N THR A 111 -12.79 -1.02 17.53
CA THR A 111 -11.80 -0.62 18.55
C THR A 111 -11.46 0.87 18.47
N VAL A 112 -11.22 1.40 17.27
CA VAL A 112 -10.90 2.81 17.04
C VAL A 112 -11.75 3.32 15.86
N PRO A 113 -12.97 3.84 16.11
CA PRO A 113 -13.87 4.26 15.04
C PRO A 113 -13.28 5.32 14.09
N GLU A 114 -12.42 6.19 14.60
CA GLU A 114 -11.74 7.25 13.85
C GLU A 114 -10.51 6.77 13.05
N MET A 115 -10.11 5.50 13.20
CA MET A 115 -9.04 4.93 12.37
C MET A 115 -9.56 4.81 10.94
N VAL A 116 -8.80 5.32 9.97
CA VAL A 116 -9.08 5.11 8.55
C VAL A 116 -8.55 3.73 8.17
N VAL A 117 -9.46 2.80 7.90
CA VAL A 117 -9.15 1.41 7.59
C VAL A 117 -9.25 1.20 6.09
N MET A 118 -8.12 0.82 5.49
CA MET A 118 -8.02 0.44 4.09
C MET A 118 -7.85 -1.07 4.01
N SER A 119 -8.76 -1.75 3.32
CA SER A 119 -8.70 -3.20 3.16
C SER A 119 -8.02 -3.55 1.84
N ASP A 120 -6.87 -4.25 1.89
CA ASP A 120 -6.31 -4.85 0.67
C ASP A 120 -7.36 -5.80 0.08
N THR A 121 -7.60 -5.64 -1.22
CA THR A 121 -8.67 -6.36 -1.93
C THR A 121 -8.04 -7.15 -3.06
N CYS A 122 -7.74 -8.40 -2.77
CA CYS A 122 -7.04 -9.37 -3.61
C CYS A 122 -7.24 -10.79 -3.06
N PHE A 123 -6.76 -11.80 -3.79
CA PHE A 123 -6.90 -13.22 -3.43
C PHE A 123 -5.56 -13.95 -3.22
N CYS A 124 -4.41 -13.29 -3.37
CA CYS A 124 -3.11 -13.99 -3.35
C CYS A 124 -2.70 -14.57 -1.98
N GLU A 125 -3.33 -14.07 -0.92
CA GLU A 125 -3.18 -14.52 0.47
C GLU A 125 -4.22 -15.59 0.86
N TYR A 126 -5.19 -15.85 -0.01
CA TYR A 126 -6.36 -16.69 0.26
C TYR A 126 -6.53 -17.84 -0.75
N THR A 127 -5.79 -17.81 -1.85
CA THR A 127 -5.80 -18.88 -2.84
C THR A 127 -4.71 -19.91 -2.57
N SER A 128 -5.06 -21.18 -2.74
CA SER A 128 -4.15 -22.34 -2.63
C SER A 128 -2.97 -22.27 -3.61
N HIS A 129 -3.15 -21.62 -4.78
CA HIS A 129 -2.10 -21.40 -5.78
C HIS A 129 -1.40 -20.03 -5.67
N GLY A 130 -1.86 -19.13 -4.80
CA GLY A 130 -1.23 -17.83 -4.51
C GLY A 130 -1.35 -16.76 -5.61
N HIS A 131 -2.15 -16.97 -6.65
CA HIS A 131 -2.40 -15.96 -7.69
C HIS A 131 -3.39 -14.91 -7.20
N CYS A 132 -3.42 -13.75 -7.86
CA CYS A 132 -4.28 -12.62 -7.49
C CYS A 132 -5.76 -12.80 -7.89
N GLY A 133 -6.22 -14.00 -8.23
CA GLY A 133 -7.53 -14.21 -8.83
C GLY A 133 -7.83 -15.65 -9.18
N VAL A 134 -8.94 -15.86 -9.88
CA VAL A 134 -9.42 -17.17 -10.32
C VAL A 134 -8.46 -17.73 -11.36
N LEU A 135 -7.95 -18.94 -11.14
CA LEU A 135 -7.03 -19.61 -12.06
C LEU A 135 -7.76 -20.60 -12.95
N HIS A 136 -7.62 -20.42 -14.27
CA HIS A 136 -8.06 -21.36 -15.30
C HIS A 136 -6.86 -21.87 -16.11
N ASP A 137 -7.09 -22.81 -17.04
CA ASP A 137 -6.04 -23.43 -17.86
C ASP A 137 -5.18 -22.43 -18.65
N HIS A 138 -5.73 -21.24 -18.94
CA HIS A 138 -5.08 -20.18 -19.71
C HIS A 138 -4.40 -19.10 -18.85
N GLY A 139 -4.46 -19.20 -17.52
CA GLY A 139 -3.90 -18.21 -16.59
C GLY A 139 -4.93 -17.68 -15.60
N VAL A 140 -4.63 -16.52 -15.00
CA VAL A 140 -5.58 -15.83 -14.12
C VAL A 140 -6.65 -15.18 -14.99
N ASP A 141 -7.91 -15.56 -14.77
CA ASP A 141 -9.05 -15.05 -15.54
C ASP A 141 -9.51 -13.71 -14.98
N ASN A 142 -9.52 -12.71 -15.84
CA ASN A 142 -9.82 -11.33 -15.46
C ASN A 142 -11.23 -11.19 -14.91
N ASP A 143 -12.23 -11.55 -15.71
CA ASP A 143 -13.64 -11.22 -15.45
C ASP A 143 -14.22 -12.08 -14.33
N ALA A 144 -13.82 -13.35 -14.24
CA ALA A 144 -14.15 -14.20 -13.09
C ALA A 144 -13.57 -13.64 -11.78
N THR A 145 -12.38 -13.03 -11.86
CA THR A 145 -11.76 -12.35 -10.71
C THR A 145 -12.50 -11.05 -10.36
N LEU A 146 -12.91 -10.25 -11.35
CA LEU A 146 -13.71 -9.03 -11.13
C LEU A 146 -14.99 -9.30 -10.34
N ALA A 147 -15.71 -10.37 -10.70
CA ALA A 147 -16.93 -10.77 -10.01
C ALA A 147 -16.68 -11.10 -8.53
N ASN A 148 -15.53 -11.66 -8.20
CA ASN A 148 -15.16 -11.97 -6.82
C ASN A 148 -14.64 -10.73 -6.07
N LEU A 149 -13.91 -9.82 -6.74
CA LEU A 149 -13.47 -8.56 -6.15
C LEU A 149 -14.65 -7.72 -5.69
N GLY A 150 -15.73 -7.66 -6.48
CA GLY A 150 -16.97 -6.99 -6.09
C GLY A 150 -17.60 -7.58 -4.83
N LYS A 151 -17.62 -8.91 -4.68
CA LYS A 151 -18.14 -9.56 -3.46
C LYS A 151 -17.28 -9.25 -2.23
N GLN A 152 -15.95 -9.37 -2.36
CA GLN A 152 -15.00 -9.06 -1.30
C GLN A 152 -15.14 -7.59 -0.85
N ALA A 153 -15.27 -6.66 -1.82
CA ALA A 153 -15.45 -5.24 -1.55
C ALA A 153 -16.69 -4.95 -0.71
N VAL A 154 -17.85 -5.52 -1.08
CA VAL A 154 -19.10 -5.37 -0.33
C VAL A 154 -18.96 -5.88 1.11
N ILE A 155 -18.29 -7.02 1.30
CA ILE A 155 -18.08 -7.63 2.61
C ILE A 155 -17.13 -6.80 3.48
N ALA A 156 -16.04 -6.30 2.91
CA ALA A 156 -15.11 -5.40 3.62
C ALA A 156 -15.79 -4.07 4.00
N ALA A 157 -16.58 -3.49 3.08
CA ALA A 157 -17.36 -2.27 3.33
C ALA A 157 -18.41 -2.47 4.43
N ALA A 158 -19.16 -3.59 4.38
CA ALA A 158 -20.13 -3.95 5.41
C ALA A 158 -19.47 -4.16 6.79
N ALA A 159 -18.20 -4.55 6.83
CA ALA A 159 -17.41 -4.66 8.05
C ALA A 159 -16.80 -3.33 8.52
N GLY A 160 -17.02 -2.22 7.79
CA GLY A 160 -16.62 -0.87 8.18
C GLY A 160 -15.36 -0.34 7.51
N ALA A 161 -14.77 -1.05 6.53
CA ALA A 161 -13.63 -0.51 5.79
C ALA A 161 -13.99 0.84 5.14
N ASP A 162 -13.17 1.86 5.37
CA ASP A 162 -13.35 3.20 4.80
C ASP A 162 -12.92 3.20 3.32
N PHE A 163 -11.89 2.41 2.98
CA PHE A 163 -11.41 2.21 1.62
C PHE A 163 -11.35 0.73 1.25
N ILE A 164 -11.80 0.44 0.03
CA ILE A 164 -11.49 -0.79 -0.70
C ILE A 164 -10.25 -0.52 -1.54
N ALA A 165 -9.21 -1.35 -1.38
CA ALA A 165 -7.93 -1.12 -2.03
C ALA A 165 -7.57 -2.26 -3.00
N PRO A 166 -8.13 -2.27 -4.23
CA PRO A 166 -7.92 -3.37 -5.17
C PRO A 166 -6.47 -3.46 -5.59
N SER A 167 -5.85 -4.61 -5.29
CA SER A 167 -4.44 -4.86 -5.59
C SER A 167 -4.23 -6.07 -6.50
N ALA A 168 -5.30 -6.61 -7.07
CA ALA A 168 -5.24 -7.75 -7.98
C ALA A 168 -4.55 -7.44 -9.32
N ALA A 169 -4.61 -6.17 -9.76
CA ALA A 169 -4.16 -5.71 -11.09
C ALA A 169 -4.96 -6.36 -12.22
N MET A 170 -6.29 -6.43 -12.04
CA MET A 170 -7.22 -6.86 -13.09
C MET A 170 -7.75 -5.63 -13.83
N ASP A 171 -7.92 -5.76 -15.14
CA ASP A 171 -8.51 -4.72 -15.99
C ASP A 171 -9.96 -4.49 -15.56
N GLY A 172 -10.38 -3.24 -15.34
CA GLY A 172 -11.76 -2.90 -14.95
C GLY A 172 -12.09 -3.13 -13.47
N GLN A 173 -11.09 -3.39 -12.62
CA GLN A 173 -11.30 -3.69 -11.20
C GLN A 173 -11.96 -2.54 -10.44
N VAL A 174 -11.66 -1.29 -10.77
CA VAL A 174 -12.26 -0.13 -10.11
C VAL A 174 -13.73 -0.03 -10.49
N GLN A 175 -14.06 -0.13 -11.77
CA GLN A 175 -15.45 -0.10 -12.24
C GLN A 175 -16.29 -1.22 -11.61
N ALA A 176 -15.75 -2.44 -11.58
CA ALA A 176 -16.43 -3.62 -11.01
C ALA A 176 -16.72 -3.44 -9.51
N ILE A 177 -15.73 -2.97 -8.76
CA ILE A 177 -15.85 -2.71 -7.32
C ILE A 177 -16.83 -1.56 -7.05
N ARG A 178 -16.69 -0.43 -7.76
CA ARG A 178 -17.60 0.73 -7.62
C ARG A 178 -19.05 0.33 -7.85
N SER A 179 -19.30 -0.42 -8.93
CA SER A 179 -20.63 -0.93 -9.28
C SER A 179 -21.19 -1.89 -8.20
N ALA A 180 -20.35 -2.76 -7.64
CA ALA A 180 -20.77 -3.68 -6.58
C ALA A 180 -21.08 -2.96 -5.27
N LEU A 181 -20.24 -2.01 -4.86
CA LEU A 181 -20.47 -1.16 -3.69
C LEU A 181 -21.77 -0.37 -3.83
N ASP A 182 -21.98 0.28 -4.98
CA ASP A 182 -23.20 1.04 -5.24
C ASP A 182 -24.44 0.16 -5.28
N GLY A 183 -24.37 -1.01 -5.92
CA GLY A 183 -25.46 -1.97 -5.96
C GLY A 183 -25.85 -2.51 -4.57
N ALA A 184 -24.91 -2.51 -3.63
CA ALA A 184 -25.12 -2.93 -2.24
C ALA A 184 -25.43 -1.76 -1.27
N GLY A 185 -25.47 -0.51 -1.77
CA GLY A 185 -25.78 0.68 -0.96
C GLY A 185 -24.60 1.31 -0.24
N PHE A 186 -23.36 0.89 -0.52
CA PHE A 186 -22.11 1.43 0.04
C PHE A 186 -21.56 2.59 -0.82
N HIS A 187 -22.39 3.59 -1.10
CA HIS A 187 -22.04 4.73 -1.97
C HIS A 187 -20.85 5.54 -1.45
N ASP A 188 -20.74 5.68 -0.12
CA ASP A 188 -19.72 6.50 0.52
C ASP A 188 -18.40 5.76 0.80
N THR A 189 -18.35 4.44 0.59
CA THR A 189 -17.10 3.68 0.71
C THR A 189 -16.19 4.00 -0.47
N ALA A 190 -14.97 4.42 -0.16
CA ALA A 190 -14.02 4.91 -1.14
C ALA A 190 -13.16 3.78 -1.76
N ILE A 191 -12.53 4.08 -2.89
CA ILE A 191 -11.62 3.16 -3.60
C ILE A 191 -10.21 3.76 -3.67
N MET A 192 -9.24 3.08 -3.05
CA MET A 192 -7.82 3.37 -3.20
C MET A 192 -7.20 2.37 -4.18
N ALA A 193 -7.21 2.73 -5.45
CA ALA A 193 -6.79 1.82 -6.50
C ALA A 193 -5.27 1.63 -6.52
N TYR A 194 -4.79 0.38 -6.51
CA TYR A 194 -3.40 0.07 -6.86
C TYR A 194 -3.18 0.18 -8.38
N SER A 195 -3.52 1.35 -8.92
CA SER A 195 -3.70 1.59 -10.34
C SER A 195 -2.44 1.29 -11.15
N THR A 196 -1.30 1.83 -10.74
CA THR A 196 0.00 1.51 -11.33
C THR A 196 0.74 0.52 -10.44
N LYS A 197 0.53 -0.77 -10.66
CA LYS A 197 1.20 -1.87 -9.92
C LYS A 197 2.12 -2.69 -10.82
N PHE A 198 3.41 -2.49 -10.67
CA PHE A 198 4.43 -3.16 -11.49
C PHE A 198 4.66 -4.61 -11.09
N ALA A 199 5.10 -5.44 -12.03
CA ALA A 199 5.62 -6.79 -11.80
C ALA A 199 7.04 -6.72 -11.20
N SER A 200 7.16 -6.13 -10.02
CA SER A 200 8.44 -5.80 -9.39
C SER A 200 9.06 -7.00 -8.67
N SER A 201 10.39 -7.02 -8.66
CA SER A 201 11.20 -7.91 -7.83
C SER A 201 11.29 -7.46 -6.36
N LEU A 202 10.86 -6.23 -6.03
CA LEU A 202 10.93 -5.66 -4.68
C LEU A 202 9.86 -6.20 -3.71
N TYR A 203 9.03 -7.16 -4.13
CA TYR A 203 7.98 -7.75 -3.29
C TYR A 203 8.39 -9.03 -2.57
N GLY A 204 9.64 -9.49 -2.72
CA GLY A 204 10.12 -10.73 -2.09
C GLY A 204 9.77 -10.85 -0.61
N PRO A 205 10.12 -9.85 0.23
CA PRO A 205 9.81 -9.89 1.66
C PRO A 205 8.31 -9.89 1.98
N PHE A 206 7.47 -9.20 1.19
CA PHE A 206 6.02 -9.24 1.33
C PHE A 206 5.45 -10.65 1.10
N ARG A 207 6.04 -11.43 0.19
CA ARG A 207 5.57 -12.81 -0.06
C ARG A 207 5.79 -13.72 1.15
N GLU A 208 6.89 -13.53 1.87
CA GLU A 208 7.11 -14.18 3.17
C GLU A 208 6.11 -13.65 4.20
N ALA A 209 5.93 -12.33 4.28
CA ALA A 209 5.03 -11.69 5.24
C ALA A 209 3.57 -12.15 5.08
N GLY A 210 3.02 -12.13 3.87
CA GLY A 210 1.65 -12.52 3.54
C GLY A 210 1.41 -14.02 3.37
N GLY A 211 2.46 -14.86 3.46
CA GLY A 211 2.31 -16.32 3.38
C GLY A 211 1.85 -16.86 2.02
N THR A 212 2.07 -16.12 0.93
CA THR A 212 1.59 -16.55 -0.40
C THR A 212 2.28 -17.82 -0.88
N THR A 213 1.51 -18.75 -1.46
CA THR A 213 1.99 -20.04 -1.97
C THR A 213 2.45 -20.01 -3.42
N LEU A 214 2.44 -18.83 -4.05
CA LEU A 214 2.68 -18.66 -5.49
C LEU A 214 3.98 -19.31 -5.95
N LYS A 215 3.88 -20.22 -6.92
CA LYS A 215 4.99 -20.73 -7.72
C LYS A 215 4.87 -20.18 -9.13
N GLY A 216 5.72 -19.23 -9.49
CA GLY A 216 5.68 -18.55 -10.78
C GLY A 216 5.85 -17.04 -10.62
N ASP A 217 5.25 -16.28 -11.53
CA ASP A 217 5.24 -14.83 -11.47
C ASP A 217 3.85 -14.24 -11.73
N ARG A 218 3.79 -12.91 -11.71
CA ARG A 218 2.55 -12.13 -11.85
C ARG A 218 2.56 -11.28 -13.11
N LYS A 219 3.46 -11.55 -14.07
CA LYS A 219 3.74 -10.67 -15.22
C LYS A 219 2.61 -10.62 -16.26
N SER A 220 1.64 -11.51 -16.19
CA SER A 220 0.48 -11.49 -17.09
C SER A 220 -0.59 -10.49 -16.67
N TYR A 221 -0.48 -9.88 -15.48
CA TYR A 221 -1.44 -8.90 -14.98
C TYR A 221 -0.79 -7.73 -14.23
N GLN A 222 0.36 -7.94 -13.56
CA GLN A 222 1.18 -6.82 -13.10
C GLN A 222 2.01 -6.27 -14.26
N MET A 223 2.01 -4.95 -14.42
CA MET A 223 2.58 -4.31 -15.59
C MET A 223 4.13 -4.32 -15.61
N ASN A 224 4.73 -4.14 -16.79
CA ASN A 224 6.18 -4.22 -16.93
C ASN A 224 6.89 -3.01 -16.28
N PRO A 225 7.88 -3.21 -15.39
CA PRO A 225 8.68 -2.14 -14.79
C PRO A 225 9.26 -1.10 -15.75
N MET A 226 9.49 -1.47 -17.02
CA MET A 226 10.11 -0.60 -18.02
C MET A 226 9.10 0.30 -18.75
N ASN A 227 7.80 0.13 -18.52
CA ASN A 227 6.75 0.73 -19.34
C ASN A 227 6.16 2.01 -18.70
N ARG A 228 6.94 3.09 -18.70
CA ARG A 228 6.50 4.40 -18.15
C ARG A 228 5.21 4.96 -18.79
N ARG A 229 5.01 4.80 -20.11
CA ARG A 229 3.80 5.28 -20.79
C ARG A 229 2.55 4.49 -20.43
N GLU A 230 2.70 3.17 -20.24
CA GLU A 230 1.63 2.29 -19.80
C GLU A 230 1.23 2.63 -18.36
N ALA A 231 2.21 2.90 -17.49
CA ALA A 231 1.95 3.28 -16.10
C ALA A 231 1.03 4.49 -15.98
N VAL A 232 1.31 5.57 -16.71
CA VAL A 232 0.41 6.74 -16.71
C VAL A 232 -0.97 6.37 -17.24
N ARG A 233 -1.05 5.52 -18.27
CA ARG A 233 -2.34 5.07 -18.83
C ARG A 233 -3.15 4.27 -17.81
N GLU A 234 -2.54 3.33 -17.08
CA GLU A 234 -3.20 2.52 -16.05
C GLU A 234 -3.90 3.41 -15.01
N SER A 235 -3.16 4.36 -14.43
CA SER A 235 -3.74 5.29 -13.45
C SER A 235 -4.84 6.19 -14.01
N LEU A 236 -4.75 6.61 -15.28
CA LEU A 236 -5.79 7.41 -15.91
C LEU A 236 -7.03 6.60 -16.30
N LEU A 237 -6.91 5.27 -16.47
CA LEU A 237 -8.08 4.40 -16.64
C LEU A 237 -8.82 4.26 -15.31
N ASP A 238 -8.12 3.98 -14.21
CA ASP A 238 -8.74 3.88 -12.89
C ASP A 238 -9.40 5.21 -12.46
N GLU A 239 -8.85 6.36 -12.84
CA GLU A 239 -9.50 7.67 -12.67
C GLU A 239 -10.84 7.74 -13.45
N GLN A 240 -10.87 7.26 -14.70
CA GLN A 240 -12.11 7.23 -15.50
C GLN A 240 -13.15 6.25 -14.94
N GLU A 241 -12.69 5.17 -14.30
CA GLU A 241 -13.54 4.16 -13.67
C GLU A 241 -14.09 4.60 -12.30
N GLY A 242 -13.61 5.72 -11.76
CA GLY A 242 -14.13 6.33 -10.54
C GLY A 242 -13.35 5.99 -9.27
N ALA A 243 -12.03 5.77 -9.36
CA ALA A 243 -11.18 5.66 -8.18
C ALA A 243 -11.13 7.01 -7.42
N ASP A 244 -11.17 6.97 -6.09
CA ASP A 244 -11.04 8.16 -5.24
C ASP A 244 -9.57 8.54 -5.01
N VAL A 245 -8.69 7.53 -4.96
CA VAL A 245 -7.25 7.69 -4.80
C VAL A 245 -6.52 6.74 -5.75
N LEU A 246 -5.56 7.27 -6.51
CA LEU A 246 -4.67 6.49 -7.36
C LEU A 246 -3.43 6.06 -6.58
N MET A 247 -2.71 5.04 -7.05
CA MET A 247 -1.46 4.60 -6.39
C MET A 247 -0.40 4.12 -7.37
N VAL A 248 0.87 4.42 -7.05
CA VAL A 248 2.05 3.80 -7.65
C VAL A 248 2.71 2.81 -6.67
N LYS A 249 2.94 1.57 -7.14
CA LYS A 249 3.61 0.52 -6.36
C LYS A 249 4.58 -0.27 -7.25
N PRO A 250 5.88 -0.37 -6.92
CA PRO A 250 6.61 0.26 -5.80
C PRO A 250 6.81 1.77 -5.95
N ALA A 251 7.36 2.43 -4.92
CA ALA A 251 7.54 3.89 -4.92
C ALA A 251 8.99 4.32 -5.21
N GLY A 252 9.96 3.89 -4.42
CA GLY A 252 11.31 4.48 -4.42
C GLY A 252 12.06 4.36 -5.75
N ALA A 253 11.80 3.30 -6.52
CA ALA A 253 12.39 3.11 -7.85
C ALA A 253 11.53 3.67 -9.00
N TYR A 254 10.41 4.32 -8.69
CA TYR A 254 9.38 4.77 -9.63
C TYR A 254 8.94 6.23 -9.37
N LEU A 255 9.83 7.04 -8.79
CA LEU A 255 9.57 8.44 -8.49
C LEU A 255 9.26 9.27 -9.73
N ASP A 256 9.81 8.89 -10.90
CA ASP A 256 9.50 9.51 -12.18
C ASP A 256 8.06 9.21 -12.63
N VAL A 257 7.57 8.01 -12.38
CA VAL A 257 6.18 7.62 -12.64
C VAL A 257 5.20 8.35 -11.72
N ILE A 258 5.54 8.50 -10.43
CA ILE A 258 4.75 9.30 -9.48
C ILE A 258 4.65 10.74 -9.99
N ALA A 259 5.77 11.34 -10.40
CA ALA A 259 5.79 12.72 -10.92
C ALA A 259 4.95 12.88 -12.19
N ASP A 260 4.99 11.90 -13.10
CA ASP A 260 4.18 11.93 -14.32
C ASP A 260 2.68 11.83 -14.05
N ILE A 261 2.27 10.91 -13.17
CA ILE A 261 0.85 10.75 -12.80
C ILE A 261 0.38 12.01 -12.06
N ARG A 262 1.20 12.57 -11.17
CA ARG A 262 0.88 13.83 -10.49
C ARG A 262 0.67 14.98 -11.47
N ALA A 263 1.42 15.01 -12.58
CA ALA A 263 1.27 16.01 -13.64
C ALA A 263 0.04 15.77 -14.53
N ALA A 264 -0.36 14.51 -14.70
CA ALA A 264 -1.46 14.10 -15.59
C ALA A 264 -2.84 14.09 -14.91
N SER A 265 -2.91 13.79 -13.61
CA SER A 265 -4.14 13.69 -12.84
C SER A 265 -4.22 14.76 -11.74
N ARG A 266 -5.45 15.08 -11.30
CA ARG A 266 -5.72 15.93 -10.13
C ARG A 266 -6.24 15.16 -8.93
N LEU A 267 -6.49 13.86 -9.06
CA LEU A 267 -6.85 13.01 -7.92
C LEU A 267 -5.72 12.93 -6.88
N PRO A 268 -6.02 12.59 -5.62
CA PRO A 268 -5.00 12.18 -4.67
C PRO A 268 -4.17 11.00 -5.18
N LEU A 269 -2.87 11.03 -4.89
CA LEU A 269 -1.92 10.02 -5.34
C LEU A 269 -1.19 9.40 -4.14
N ALA A 270 -1.47 8.12 -3.87
CA ALA A 270 -0.71 7.33 -2.93
C ALA A 270 0.55 6.72 -3.57
N ALA A 271 1.55 6.41 -2.75
CA ALA A 271 2.74 5.69 -3.19
C ALA A 271 3.14 4.65 -2.14
N TYR A 272 3.52 3.45 -2.57
CA TYR A 272 3.87 2.37 -1.66
C TYR A 272 5.37 2.11 -1.62
N GLN A 273 6.02 2.50 -0.51
CA GLN A 273 7.37 2.07 -0.17
C GLN A 273 7.34 0.59 0.26
N VAL A 274 7.57 -0.31 -0.69
CA VAL A 274 7.27 -1.73 -0.51
C VAL A 274 8.25 -2.45 0.41
N SER A 275 7.93 -3.69 0.73
CA SER A 275 8.68 -4.53 1.65
C SER A 275 10.17 -4.69 1.30
N GLY A 276 10.51 -4.74 0.00
CA GLY A 276 11.90 -4.80 -0.46
C GLY A 276 12.65 -3.49 -0.21
N GLU A 277 12.00 -2.35 -0.39
CA GLU A 277 12.59 -1.04 -0.08
C GLU A 277 12.86 -0.91 1.43
N TYR A 278 11.89 -1.34 2.24
CA TYR A 278 12.04 -1.44 3.70
C TYR A 278 13.21 -2.33 4.09
N ALA A 279 13.26 -3.56 3.55
CA ALA A 279 14.30 -4.53 3.85
C ALA A 279 15.69 -4.02 3.46
N MET A 280 15.84 -3.38 2.30
CA MET A 280 17.10 -2.80 1.85
C MET A 280 17.62 -1.75 2.85
N ILE A 281 16.73 -0.91 3.39
CA ILE A 281 17.11 0.09 4.39
C ILE A 281 17.44 -0.57 5.73
N LYS A 282 16.58 -1.45 6.26
CA LYS A 282 16.84 -2.15 7.54
C LYS A 282 18.14 -2.94 7.52
N PHE A 283 18.39 -3.72 6.46
CA PHE A 283 19.65 -4.49 6.38
C PHE A 283 20.88 -3.61 6.20
N GLY A 284 20.77 -2.49 5.45
CA GLY A 284 21.85 -1.51 5.39
C GLY A 284 22.16 -0.89 6.74
N GLY A 285 21.13 -0.55 7.53
CA GLY A 285 21.26 -0.03 8.88
C GLY A 285 21.88 -1.05 9.85
N LEU A 286 21.37 -2.28 9.85
CA LEU A 286 21.89 -3.38 10.67
C LEU A 286 23.36 -3.72 10.37
N ALA A 287 23.79 -3.58 9.12
CA ALA A 287 25.18 -3.76 8.71
C ALA A 287 26.07 -2.55 9.06
N GLY A 288 25.51 -1.44 9.56
CA GLY A 288 26.22 -0.19 9.80
C GLY A 288 26.67 0.52 8.52
N ALA A 289 26.13 0.15 7.36
CA ALA A 289 26.50 0.73 6.07
C ALA A 289 25.83 2.10 5.83
N ILE A 290 24.68 2.34 6.47
CA ILE A 290 23.93 3.59 6.40
C ILE A 290 23.39 3.99 7.78
N ASP A 291 23.11 5.28 7.95
CA ASP A 291 22.28 5.78 9.05
C ASP A 291 20.81 5.55 8.69
N GLU A 292 20.20 4.55 9.33
CA GLU A 292 18.84 4.11 9.02
C GLU A 292 17.83 5.27 9.12
N GLY A 293 17.82 5.97 10.25
CA GLY A 293 16.85 7.04 10.51
C GLY A 293 16.94 8.17 9.47
N ARG A 294 18.15 8.56 9.07
CA ARG A 294 18.34 9.57 8.02
C ARG A 294 17.87 9.09 6.65
N VAL A 295 18.21 7.85 6.28
CA VAL A 295 17.82 7.28 4.98
C VAL A 295 16.32 7.07 4.88
N VAL A 296 15.64 6.65 5.96
CA VAL A 296 14.17 6.54 6.00
C VAL A 296 13.55 7.90 5.69
N ARG A 297 13.95 8.97 6.40
CA ARG A 297 13.39 10.32 6.21
C ARG A 297 13.65 10.86 4.80
N GLU A 298 14.86 10.65 4.26
CA GLU A 298 15.18 11.06 2.89
C GLU A 298 14.35 10.27 1.86
N SER A 299 14.15 8.97 2.06
CA SER A 299 13.36 8.11 1.18
C SER A 299 11.88 8.53 1.15
N ILE A 300 11.26 8.73 2.31
CA ILE A 300 9.88 9.23 2.43
C ILE A 300 9.76 10.65 1.84
N GLY A 301 10.72 11.53 2.16
CA GLY A 301 10.76 12.88 1.60
C GLY A 301 10.90 12.89 0.07
N ALA A 302 11.65 11.93 -0.51
CA ALA A 302 11.77 11.79 -1.96
C ALA A 302 10.45 11.37 -2.61
N ILE A 303 9.69 10.48 -1.97
CA ILE A 303 8.36 10.06 -2.41
C ILE A 303 7.38 11.24 -2.35
N LYS A 304 7.36 12.02 -1.25
CA LYS A 304 6.53 13.25 -1.17
C LYS A 304 6.93 14.28 -2.22
N ARG A 305 8.23 14.51 -2.42
CA ARG A 305 8.74 15.47 -3.42
C ARG A 305 8.35 15.09 -4.84
N ALA A 306 8.24 13.79 -5.13
CA ALA A 306 7.77 13.31 -6.43
C ALA A 306 6.27 13.59 -6.66
N GLY A 307 5.51 13.95 -5.62
CA GLY A 307 4.11 14.37 -5.73
C GLY A 307 3.10 13.44 -5.06
N ALA A 308 3.55 12.47 -4.24
CA ALA A 308 2.63 11.63 -3.48
C ALA A 308 1.93 12.43 -2.36
N ASP A 309 0.61 12.27 -2.27
CA ASP A 309 -0.21 12.78 -1.19
C ASP A 309 -0.12 11.85 0.04
N LEU A 310 -0.17 10.53 -0.19
CA LEU A 310 -0.11 9.50 0.86
C LEU A 310 1.01 8.49 0.62
N ILE A 311 1.58 7.93 1.68
CA ILE A 311 2.69 6.97 1.60
C ILE A 311 2.41 5.77 2.47
N LEU A 312 2.30 4.59 1.84
CA LEU A 312 2.30 3.32 2.56
C LEU A 312 3.74 2.97 2.92
N THR A 313 4.05 2.92 4.21
CA THR A 313 5.38 2.57 4.70
C THR A 313 5.34 1.76 5.99
N TYR A 314 6.18 0.73 6.06
CA TYR A 314 6.36 -0.07 7.27
C TYR A 314 7.15 0.68 8.36
N PHE A 315 7.79 1.81 8.04
CA PHE A 315 8.49 2.66 9.02
C PHE A 315 7.55 3.63 9.75
N ALA A 316 6.24 3.66 9.45
CA ALA A 316 5.33 4.66 9.99
C ALA A 316 5.32 4.68 11.53
N MET A 317 5.39 3.51 12.18
CA MET A 317 5.47 3.42 13.65
C MET A 317 6.82 3.86 14.22
N ASP A 318 7.92 3.65 13.49
CA ASP A 318 9.24 4.12 13.90
C ASP A 318 9.27 5.66 13.84
N LEU A 319 8.76 6.26 12.75
CA LEU A 319 8.65 7.71 12.58
C LEU A 319 7.69 8.35 13.60
N ALA A 320 6.58 7.69 13.95
CA ALA A 320 5.67 8.16 14.98
C ALA A 320 6.35 8.27 16.36
N ARG A 321 7.24 7.32 16.69
CA ARG A 321 7.95 7.27 17.97
C ARG A 321 9.12 8.23 18.04
N GLU A 322 9.88 8.32 16.95
CA GLU A 322 11.08 9.16 16.87
C GLU A 322 10.78 10.63 16.59
N GLY A 323 9.55 10.93 16.13
CA GLY A 323 9.17 12.23 15.59
C GLY A 323 9.58 12.35 14.11
N ILE A 324 8.98 13.31 13.40
CA ILE A 324 9.30 13.65 11.99
C ILE A 324 10.38 14.73 11.93
#